data_AF-A0A8H4SCK5-F1
#
_entry.id   AF-A0A8H4SCK5-F1
#
_cell.length_a   1.000
_cell.length_b   1.000
_cell.length_c   1.000
_cell.angle_alpha   90.00
_cell.angle_beta   90.00
_cell.angle_gamma   90.00
#
_symmetry.space_group_name_H-M   'P 1'
#
loop_
_entity.id
_entity.type
_entity.pdbx_description
1 polymer ?
#
loop_
_entity_poly.entity_id
_entity_poly.type
_entity_poly.pdbx_seq_one_letter_code
_entity_poly.pdbx_strand_id
1 'polypeptide(L)'
;MSDRYNFRRSTRVKQLPPHRHRGSPQDPTPRIALKIEELDLEKSYAGTFVPRKRQRPKKSRPWGKRTGTDPITDPAKLPRRWHMKEDDLELNDIDGQIERCHERIAENIMPHVFEQRLQDYTAAKAKEDEMRFPGSEDLSWETVRRVHELEMMKTDVASTTDDSEQLPNIEALLEAYKSGDLDWNTGLVTYWLKGAQISQPRPFDWHEFEAINSHHQGYKGFWVEGVMRSHYIHIHNTQN
;
A
#
# COMPACT_ATOMS: atom_id res chain seq x y z
N MET A 1 -4.83 27.64 26.10
CA MET A 1 -5.29 26.28 26.51
C MET A 1 -6.81 26.35 26.56
N SER A 2 -7.57 26.09 25.51
CA SER A 2 -7.77 24.84 24.74
C SER A 2 -8.33 23.69 25.58
N ASP A 3 -9.54 23.89 26.12
CA ASP A 3 -10.40 22.82 26.62
C ASP A 3 -11.58 22.62 25.67
N ARG A 4 -11.31 22.04 24.50
CA ARG A 4 -12.34 21.27 23.78
C ARG A 4 -12.33 19.89 24.40
N TYR A 5 -13.13 19.68 25.42
CA TYR A 5 -13.79 18.42 25.76
C TYR A 5 -14.43 18.66 27.11
N ASN A 6 -15.71 18.99 27.15
CA ASN A 6 -16.58 18.54 28.23
C ASN A 6 -18.06 18.84 27.98
N PHE A 7 -18.86 17.92 28.52
CA PHE A 7 -20.31 17.95 28.71
C PHE A 7 -21.23 17.61 27.53
N ARG A 8 -21.42 16.30 27.37
CA ARG A 8 -22.78 15.74 27.38
C ARG A 8 -23.48 16.14 28.68
N ARG A 9 -24.65 16.80 28.60
CA ARG A 9 -25.95 16.25 29.05
C ARG A 9 -27.05 17.31 29.00
N SER A 10 -28.24 16.80 28.68
CA SER A 10 -29.56 17.39 28.89
C SER A 10 -30.06 18.41 27.85
N THR A 11 -30.65 17.87 26.79
CA THR A 11 -31.91 18.41 26.26
C THR A 11 -32.75 17.24 25.79
N ARG A 12 -34.01 17.19 26.27
CA ARG A 12 -35.05 16.21 25.92
C ARG A 12 -35.01 15.86 24.43
N VAL A 13 -34.68 14.62 24.13
CA VAL A 13 -34.80 14.05 22.79
C VAL A 13 -36.29 13.88 22.51
N LYS A 14 -36.86 14.73 21.64
CA LYS A 14 -38.06 14.36 20.88
C LYS A 14 -37.71 13.06 20.16
N GLN A 15 -38.47 11.99 20.37
CA GLN A 15 -38.28 10.75 19.62
C GLN A 15 -38.29 11.10 18.12
N LEU A 16 -37.14 10.91 17.47
CA LEU A 16 -37.06 10.95 16.02
C LEU A 16 -37.88 9.77 15.49
N PRO A 17 -38.60 9.95 14.37
CA PRO A 17 -39.34 8.86 13.75
C PRO A 17 -38.40 7.67 13.45
N PRO A 18 -38.93 6.44 13.43
CA PRO A 18 -38.11 5.23 13.29
C PRO A 18 -37.32 5.27 11.98
N HIS A 19 -36.01 5.44 12.11
CA HIS A 19 -35.09 5.45 10.99
C HIS A 19 -34.89 4.01 10.51
N ARG A 20 -35.27 3.70 9.27
CA ARG A 20 -34.97 2.40 8.66
C ARG A 20 -33.49 2.40 8.28
N HIS A 21 -32.70 1.53 8.92
CA HIS A 21 -31.29 1.32 8.57
C HIS A 21 -31.20 0.75 7.14
N ARG A 22 -30.59 1.51 6.22
CA ARG A 22 -30.11 1.01 4.92
C ARG A 22 -28.61 1.27 4.81
N GLY A 23 -27.84 0.59 5.64
CA GLY A 23 -26.38 0.56 5.58
C GLY A 23 -25.89 -0.83 5.97
N SER A 24 -24.67 -1.20 5.55
CA SER A 24 -24.01 -2.44 5.96
C SER A 24 -23.99 -2.55 7.49
N PRO A 25 -24.25 -3.73 8.10
CA PRO A 25 -24.25 -3.90 9.55
C PRO A 25 -22.95 -3.47 10.26
N GLN A 26 -21.84 -3.38 9.53
CA GLN A 26 -20.52 -3.02 10.07
C GLN A 26 -20.13 -1.54 9.89
N ASP A 27 -20.87 -0.73 9.14
CA ASP A 27 -20.60 0.71 8.99
C ASP A 27 -21.91 1.53 9.11
N PRO A 28 -22.11 2.26 10.21
CA PRO A 28 -23.31 3.06 10.45
C PRO A 28 -23.30 4.41 9.74
N THR A 29 -22.29 4.71 8.91
CA THR A 29 -22.18 6.00 8.22
C THR A 29 -23.33 6.17 7.22
N PRO A 30 -24.13 7.26 7.32
CA PRO A 30 -25.18 7.56 6.35
C PRO A 30 -24.57 7.67 4.95
N ARG A 31 -25.00 6.80 4.04
CA ARG A 31 -24.50 6.78 2.66
C ARG A 31 -25.11 7.93 1.87
N ILE A 32 -24.26 8.70 1.21
CA ILE A 32 -24.70 9.67 0.20
C ILE A 32 -25.03 8.85 -1.06
N ALA A 33 -26.25 8.99 -1.57
CA ALA A 33 -26.62 8.37 -2.83
C ALA A 33 -25.93 9.11 -3.97
N LEU A 34 -24.83 8.54 -4.47
CA LEU A 34 -24.15 9.02 -5.68
C LEU A 34 -24.81 8.40 -6.91
N LYS A 35 -24.99 9.20 -7.96
CA LYS A 35 -25.37 8.71 -9.29
C LYS A 35 -24.12 8.53 -10.12
N ILE A 36 -23.99 7.39 -10.77
CA ILE A 36 -22.79 7.09 -11.56
C ILE A 36 -22.63 8.03 -12.73
N GLU A 37 -23.73 8.44 -13.35
CA GLU A 37 -23.73 9.33 -14.50
C GLU A 37 -23.20 10.73 -14.14
N GLU A 38 -23.15 11.07 -12.86
CA GLU A 38 -22.59 12.32 -12.33
C GLU A 38 -21.10 12.18 -11.95
N LEU A 39 -20.53 10.96 -11.97
CA LEU A 39 -19.12 10.70 -11.71
C LEU A 39 -18.27 10.94 -12.96
N ASP A 40 -17.11 11.55 -12.76
CA ASP A 40 -16.13 11.84 -13.82
C ASP A 40 -15.20 10.65 -14.08
N LEU A 41 -15.74 9.45 -14.34
CA LEU A 41 -14.96 8.20 -14.45
C LEU A 41 -13.83 8.25 -15.49
N GLU A 42 -14.01 9.04 -16.54
CA GLU A 42 -13.02 9.25 -17.62
C GLU A 42 -11.91 10.25 -17.27
N LYS A 43 -12.00 10.93 -16.11
CA LYS A 43 -10.97 11.88 -15.69
C LYS A 43 -9.88 11.17 -14.91
N SER A 44 -8.66 11.22 -15.45
CA SER A 44 -7.47 10.79 -14.72
C SER A 44 -7.00 11.85 -13.74
N TYR A 45 -6.71 11.42 -12.53
CA TYR A 45 -6.07 12.19 -11.46
C TYR A 45 -4.57 11.88 -11.35
N ALA A 46 -4.03 11.01 -12.21
CA ALA A 46 -2.60 10.77 -12.30
C ALA A 46 -1.86 12.09 -12.59
N GLY A 47 -0.71 12.30 -11.94
CA GLY A 47 0.09 13.52 -12.05
C GLY A 47 -0.47 14.78 -11.37
N THR A 48 -1.77 14.85 -11.07
CA THR A 48 -2.39 16.00 -10.36
C THR A 48 -2.68 15.71 -8.90
N PHE A 49 -2.92 14.43 -8.57
CA PHE A 49 -3.11 14.01 -7.20
C PHE A 49 -1.78 13.98 -6.44
N VAL A 50 -1.74 14.69 -5.31
CA VAL A 50 -0.61 14.64 -4.39
C VAL A 50 -1.00 13.74 -3.23
N PRO A 51 -0.52 12.48 -3.17
CA PRO A 51 -0.77 11.64 -2.01
C PRO A 51 -0.17 12.30 -0.77
N ARG A 52 -0.80 12.06 0.38
CA ARG A 52 -0.20 12.44 1.67
C ARG A 52 1.10 11.68 1.84
N LYS A 53 2.21 12.29 1.44
CA LYS A 53 3.55 11.74 1.67
C LYS A 53 3.75 11.63 3.18
N ARG A 54 3.99 10.42 3.68
CA ARG A 54 4.62 10.28 5.00
C ARG A 54 5.91 11.09 4.92
N GLN A 55 6.12 12.00 5.87
CA GLN A 55 7.38 12.70 5.94
C GLN A 55 8.45 11.64 6.21
N ARG A 56 9.25 11.33 5.18
CA ARG A 56 10.42 10.47 5.35
C ARG A 56 11.27 11.14 6.44
N PRO A 57 11.70 10.38 7.47
CA PRO A 57 12.71 10.90 8.38
C PRO A 57 13.86 11.44 7.52
N LYS A 58 14.29 12.68 7.79
CA LYS A 58 15.54 13.14 7.18
C LYS A 58 16.62 12.14 7.62
N LYS A 59 17.42 11.60 6.71
CA LYS A 59 18.63 10.81 7.04
C LYS A 59 19.44 11.68 8.00
N SER A 60 19.31 11.37 9.28
CA SER A 60 19.77 12.16 10.41
C SER A 60 20.27 11.13 11.39
N ARG A 61 21.45 10.62 11.09
CA ARG A 61 22.10 9.68 11.99
C ARG A 61 22.18 10.33 13.38
N PRO A 62 21.66 9.68 14.43
CA PRO A 62 21.57 10.34 15.74
C PRO A 62 22.93 10.50 16.44
N TRP A 63 24.00 9.93 15.87
CA TRP A 63 25.34 9.93 16.45
C TRP A 63 26.45 10.22 15.42
N GLY A 64 27.61 10.66 15.94
CA GLY A 64 28.81 10.97 15.15
C GLY A 64 29.53 9.72 14.61
N LYS A 65 30.44 9.92 13.64
CA LYS A 65 31.23 8.82 13.06
C LYS A 65 32.18 8.30 14.13
N ARG A 66 32.25 6.99 14.33
CA ARG A 66 33.25 6.40 15.22
C ARG A 66 34.63 6.49 14.58
N THR A 67 35.65 6.77 15.39
CA THR A 67 37.07 6.80 14.97
C THR A 67 37.93 5.72 15.62
N GLY A 68 37.37 4.92 16.54
CA GLY A 68 38.09 3.85 17.24
C GLY A 68 38.30 2.61 16.37
N THR A 69 39.45 1.96 16.54
CA THR A 69 39.85 0.76 15.78
C THR A 69 39.34 -0.54 16.36
N ASP A 70 39.07 -0.61 17.66
CA ASP A 70 38.61 -1.84 18.31
C ASP A 70 37.14 -2.15 17.96
N PRO A 71 36.77 -3.38 17.60
CA PRO A 71 35.38 -3.70 17.32
C PRO A 71 34.50 -3.71 18.57
N ILE A 72 33.38 -2.98 18.52
CA ILE A 72 32.31 -3.13 19.50
C ILE A 72 31.47 -4.32 19.04
N THR A 73 31.64 -5.47 19.69
CA THR A 73 30.90 -6.70 19.36
C THR A 73 29.80 -7.04 20.36
N ASP A 74 29.75 -6.32 21.48
CA ASP A 74 28.74 -6.50 22.52
C ASP A 74 27.82 -5.27 22.54
N PRO A 75 26.50 -5.43 22.34
CA PRO A 75 25.54 -4.33 22.39
C PRO A 75 25.60 -3.54 23.70
N ALA A 76 25.97 -4.15 24.82
CA ALA A 76 26.10 -3.47 26.12
C ALA A 76 27.29 -2.50 26.17
N LYS A 77 28.26 -2.64 25.25
CA LYS A 77 29.43 -1.76 25.12
C LYS A 77 29.20 -0.60 24.14
N LEU A 78 28.02 -0.49 23.55
CA LEU A 78 27.66 0.66 22.74
C LEU A 78 27.70 1.94 23.59
N PRO A 79 28.23 3.06 23.07
CA PRO A 79 28.19 4.33 23.76
C PRO A 79 26.76 4.70 24.17
N ARG A 80 26.62 5.47 25.24
CA ARG A 80 25.32 5.92 25.73
C ARG A 80 24.54 6.61 24.59
N ARG A 81 23.29 6.17 24.38
CA ARG A 81 22.36 6.58 23.30
C ARG A 81 22.62 5.97 21.91
N TRP A 82 23.65 5.14 21.74
CA TRP A 82 23.83 4.38 20.49
C TRP A 82 22.99 3.11 20.54
N HIS A 83 22.42 2.74 19.40
CA HIS A 83 21.69 1.48 19.25
C HIS A 83 21.84 0.93 17.83
N MET A 84 21.43 -0.32 17.64
CA MET A 84 21.51 -1.00 16.34
C MET A 84 20.31 -0.75 15.44
N LYS A 85 19.30 0.00 15.90
CA LYS A 85 18.16 0.40 15.06
C LYS A 85 18.54 1.60 14.21
N GLU A 86 18.23 1.54 12.93
CA GLU A 86 18.47 2.63 11.97
C GLU A 86 17.16 3.41 11.81
N ASP A 87 16.73 4.08 12.88
CA ASP A 87 15.40 4.71 12.99
C ASP A 87 15.18 5.87 11.99
N ASP A 88 16.25 6.36 11.36
CA ASP A 88 16.21 7.37 10.31
C ASP A 88 16.06 6.79 8.90
N LEU A 89 16.03 5.46 8.77
CA LEU A 89 15.83 4.74 7.51
C LEU A 89 14.51 3.98 7.53
N GLU A 90 13.78 4.05 6.42
CA GLU A 90 12.61 3.19 6.21
C GLU A 90 13.10 1.74 6.00
N LEU A 91 12.31 0.76 6.41
CA LEU A 91 12.69 -0.65 6.28
C LEU A 91 12.77 -1.11 4.81
N ASN A 92 12.04 -0.45 3.92
CA ASN A 92 12.04 -0.72 2.49
C ASN A 92 13.03 0.13 1.68
N ASP A 93 13.80 1.02 2.33
CA ASP A 93 14.92 1.72 1.69
C ASP A 93 16.14 0.77 1.65
N ILE A 94 16.06 -0.30 0.86
CA ILE A 94 17.07 -1.37 0.81
C ILE A 94 18.46 -0.79 0.51
N ASP A 95 18.55 0.14 -0.44
CA ASP A 95 19.81 0.81 -0.78
C ASP A 95 20.37 1.62 0.40
N GLY A 96 19.53 2.40 1.10
CA GLY A 96 19.93 3.12 2.30
C GLY A 96 20.36 2.19 3.43
N GLN A 97 19.71 1.03 3.58
CA GLN A 97 20.09 0.02 4.58
C GLN A 97 21.43 -0.63 4.24
N ILE A 98 21.70 -0.95 2.97
CA ILE A 98 22.99 -1.47 2.49
C ILE A 98 24.11 -0.46 2.76
N GLU A 99 23.90 0.82 2.40
CA GLU A 99 24.85 1.91 2.67
C GLU A 99 25.16 2.00 4.16
N ARG A 100 24.14 1.98 5.02
CA ARG A 100 24.30 2.03 6.48
C ARG A 100 25.04 0.81 7.03
N CYS A 101 24.83 -0.37 6.48
CA CYS A 101 25.59 -1.56 6.87
C CYS A 101 27.09 -1.39 6.59
N HIS A 102 27.45 -0.89 5.41
CA HIS A 102 28.85 -0.58 5.08
C HIS A 102 29.47 0.44 6.04
N GLU A 103 28.75 1.52 6.37
CA GLU A 103 29.21 2.52 7.35
C GLU A 103 29.52 1.87 8.71
N ARG A 104 28.63 1.01 9.21
CA ARG A 104 28.75 0.35 10.52
C ARG A 104 29.92 -0.61 10.60
N ILE A 105 30.11 -1.39 9.54
CA ILE A 105 31.24 -2.31 9.40
C ILE A 105 32.54 -1.50 9.39
N ALA A 106 32.62 -0.43 8.60
CA ALA A 106 33.80 0.44 8.53
C ALA A 106 34.10 1.15 9.87
N GLU A 107 33.06 1.49 10.64
CA GLU A 107 33.17 2.10 11.97
C GLU A 107 33.42 1.07 13.09
N ASN A 108 33.58 -0.21 12.75
CA ASN A 108 33.80 -1.30 13.69
C ASN A 108 32.68 -1.41 14.76
N ILE A 109 31.44 -1.08 14.39
CA ILE A 109 30.26 -1.12 15.27
C ILE A 109 29.47 -2.38 14.93
N MET A 110 29.47 -3.36 15.83
CA MET A 110 28.76 -4.63 15.69
C MET A 110 28.97 -5.29 14.31
N PRO A 111 30.23 -5.42 13.83
CA PRO A 111 30.52 -5.78 12.44
C PRO A 111 29.77 -7.05 11.99
N HIS A 112 29.80 -8.12 12.80
CA HIS A 112 29.06 -9.36 12.53
C HIS A 112 27.54 -9.19 12.33
N VAL A 113 26.90 -8.26 13.07
CA VAL A 113 25.45 -7.99 12.91
C VAL A 113 25.19 -7.31 11.58
N PHE A 114 26.02 -6.32 11.24
CA PHE A 114 25.83 -5.55 10.01
C PHE A 114 26.33 -6.29 8.77
N GLU A 115 27.26 -7.22 8.89
CA GLU A 115 27.61 -8.18 7.85
C GLU A 115 26.45 -9.12 7.53
N GLN A 116 25.79 -9.69 8.54
CA GLN A 116 24.60 -10.52 8.33
C GLN A 116 23.47 -9.72 7.68
N ARG A 117 23.18 -8.51 8.19
CA ARG A 117 22.17 -7.63 7.58
C ARG A 117 22.52 -7.25 6.15
N LEU A 118 23.79 -6.97 5.86
CA LEU A 118 24.24 -6.67 4.51
C LEU A 118 23.97 -7.85 3.57
N GLN A 119 24.23 -9.08 4.00
CA GLN A 119 23.89 -10.28 3.23
C GLN A 119 22.39 -10.37 2.97
N ASP A 120 21.56 -10.19 4.01
CA ASP A 120 20.10 -10.25 3.89
C ASP A 120 19.55 -9.19 2.92
N TYR A 121 20.01 -7.94 3.03
CA TYR A 121 19.59 -6.85 2.14
C TYR A 121 20.11 -7.03 0.70
N THR A 122 21.32 -7.55 0.53
CA THR A 122 21.87 -7.85 -0.82
C THR A 122 21.08 -8.97 -1.48
N ALA A 123 20.73 -10.02 -0.73
CA ALA A 123 19.87 -11.10 -1.22
C ALA A 123 18.45 -10.60 -1.54
N ALA A 124 17.89 -9.71 -0.71
CA ALA A 124 16.61 -9.07 -1.00
C ALA A 124 16.68 -8.27 -2.31
N LYS A 125 17.71 -7.45 -2.50
CA LYS A 125 17.92 -6.68 -3.74
C LYS A 125 18.07 -7.58 -4.97
N ALA A 126 18.86 -8.66 -4.87
CA ALA A 126 18.98 -9.63 -5.95
C ALA A 126 17.63 -10.25 -6.33
N LYS A 127 16.78 -10.55 -5.33
CA LYS A 127 15.42 -11.02 -5.57
C LYS A 127 14.53 -9.96 -6.25
N GLU A 128 14.71 -8.68 -5.93
CA GLU A 128 14.03 -7.59 -6.65
C GLU A 128 14.45 -7.55 -8.13
N ASP A 129 15.74 -7.73 -8.40
CA ASP A 129 16.27 -7.80 -9.76
C ASP A 129 15.76 -9.04 -10.52
N GLU A 130 15.64 -10.20 -9.87
CA GLU A 130 15.06 -11.42 -10.44
C GLU A 130 13.58 -11.28 -10.81
N MET A 131 12.83 -10.41 -10.12
CA MET A 131 11.42 -10.15 -10.44
C MET A 131 11.23 -9.26 -11.67
N ARG A 132 12.29 -8.59 -12.15
CA ARG A 132 12.22 -7.81 -13.39
C ARG A 132 12.04 -8.73 -14.59
N PHE A 133 11.27 -8.26 -15.56
CA PHE A 133 10.96 -8.95 -16.80
C PHE A 133 11.35 -8.09 -18.01
N PRO A 134 11.50 -8.66 -19.21
CA PRO A 134 11.85 -7.89 -20.40
C PRO A 134 10.85 -6.75 -20.65
N GLY A 135 11.35 -5.52 -20.83
CA GLY A 135 10.50 -4.32 -21.00
C GLY A 135 10.13 -3.62 -19.69
N SER A 136 10.61 -4.10 -18.53
CA SER A 136 10.36 -3.47 -17.22
C SER A 136 11.39 -2.42 -16.81
N GLU A 137 12.32 -2.05 -17.68
CA GLU A 137 13.43 -1.13 -17.38
C GLU A 137 12.93 0.24 -16.92
N ASP A 138 11.87 0.74 -17.56
CA ASP A 138 11.26 2.05 -17.27
C ASP A 138 10.12 1.96 -16.25
N LEU A 139 9.74 0.75 -15.80
CA LEU A 139 8.67 0.56 -14.83
C LEU A 139 9.15 0.83 -13.40
N SER A 140 8.27 1.43 -12.60
CA SER A 140 8.50 1.60 -11.17
C SER A 140 8.61 0.23 -10.47
N TRP A 141 9.36 0.18 -9.35
CA TRP A 141 9.50 -1.05 -8.57
C TRP A 141 8.14 -1.58 -8.08
N GLU A 142 7.25 -0.67 -7.68
CA GLU A 142 5.89 -1.00 -7.27
C GLU A 142 5.10 -1.67 -8.39
N THR A 143 5.24 -1.19 -9.63
CA THR A 143 4.63 -1.81 -10.81
C THR A 143 5.21 -3.19 -11.09
N VAL A 144 6.54 -3.36 -11.06
CA VAL A 144 7.19 -4.68 -11.25
C VAL A 144 6.70 -5.68 -10.20
N ARG A 145 6.71 -5.30 -8.93
CA ARG A 145 6.22 -6.16 -7.84
C ARG A 145 4.76 -6.52 -8.04
N ARG A 146 3.93 -5.56 -8.47
CA ARG A 146 2.50 -5.79 -8.68
C ARG A 146 2.23 -6.76 -9.83
N VAL A 147 2.97 -6.65 -10.94
CA VAL A 147 2.91 -7.61 -12.06
C VAL A 147 3.26 -9.01 -11.57
N HIS A 148 4.32 -9.17 -10.78
CA HIS A 148 4.67 -10.48 -10.21
C HIS A 148 3.57 -11.03 -9.29
N GLU A 149 2.95 -10.19 -8.44
CA GLU A 149 1.79 -10.59 -7.63
C GLU A 149 0.60 -11.05 -8.49
N LEU A 150 0.31 -10.35 -9.58
CA LEU A 150 -0.78 -10.70 -10.50
C LEU A 150 -0.50 -12.01 -11.24
N GLU A 151 0.74 -12.30 -11.64
CA GLU A 151 1.10 -13.60 -12.23
C GLU A 151 0.91 -14.76 -11.24
N MET A 152 1.26 -14.55 -9.97
CA MET A 152 0.99 -15.55 -8.93
C MET A 152 -0.52 -15.74 -8.75
N MET A 153 -1.30 -14.66 -8.64
CA MET A 153 -2.77 -14.74 -8.55
C MET A 153 -3.37 -15.44 -9.78
N LYS A 154 -2.87 -15.16 -10.98
CA LYS A 154 -3.30 -15.83 -12.22
C LYS A 154 -3.09 -17.33 -12.13
N THR A 155 -1.91 -17.76 -11.68
CA THR A 155 -1.57 -19.17 -11.50
C THR A 155 -2.48 -19.85 -10.47
N ASP A 156 -2.70 -19.20 -9.32
CA ASP A 156 -3.58 -19.70 -8.27
C ASP A 156 -5.03 -19.85 -8.75
N VAL A 157 -5.56 -18.83 -9.42
CA VAL A 157 -6.92 -18.84 -9.99
C VAL A 157 -7.06 -19.90 -11.09
N ALA A 158 -6.06 -20.04 -11.97
CA ALA A 158 -6.07 -21.07 -13.02
C ALA A 158 -6.02 -22.51 -12.45
N SER A 159 -5.47 -22.68 -11.23
CA SER A 159 -5.43 -23.97 -10.54
C SER A 159 -6.70 -24.32 -9.75
N THR A 160 -7.65 -23.38 -9.68
CA THR A 160 -8.90 -23.50 -8.91
C THR A 160 -10.11 -23.14 -9.78
N THR A 161 -11.32 -23.24 -9.23
CA THR A 161 -12.50 -22.69 -9.89
C THR A 161 -12.55 -21.18 -9.65
N ASP A 162 -12.56 -20.38 -10.71
CA ASP A 162 -12.69 -18.91 -10.63
C ASP A 162 -14.14 -18.48 -10.31
N ASP A 163 -14.64 -18.88 -9.14
CA ASP A 163 -16.02 -18.63 -8.71
C ASP A 163 -16.37 -17.14 -8.66
N SER A 164 -15.35 -16.28 -8.49
CA SER A 164 -15.46 -14.83 -8.40
C SER A 164 -15.24 -14.12 -9.74
N GLU A 165 -14.99 -14.85 -10.83
CA GLU A 165 -14.76 -14.34 -12.20
C GLU A 165 -13.65 -13.26 -12.28
N GLN A 166 -12.56 -13.45 -11.54
CA GLN A 166 -11.46 -12.46 -11.44
C GLN A 166 -10.38 -12.66 -12.49
N LEU A 167 -10.29 -13.82 -13.14
CA LEU A 167 -9.27 -14.11 -14.14
C LEU A 167 -9.25 -13.06 -15.28
N PRO A 168 -10.38 -12.62 -15.86
CA PRO A 168 -10.36 -11.58 -16.89
C PRO A 168 -9.77 -10.24 -16.39
N ASN A 169 -10.03 -9.86 -15.14
CA ASN A 169 -9.45 -8.63 -14.57
C ASN A 169 -7.94 -8.78 -14.38
N ILE A 170 -7.48 -9.92 -13.87
CA ILE A 170 -6.05 -10.19 -13.67
C ILE A 170 -5.30 -10.12 -15.01
N GLU A 171 -5.86 -10.72 -16.06
CA GLU A 171 -5.25 -10.70 -17.40
C GLU A 171 -5.18 -9.29 -17.98
N ALA A 172 -6.27 -8.52 -17.88
CA ALA A 172 -6.30 -7.16 -18.38
C ALA A 172 -5.37 -6.21 -17.60
N LEU A 173 -5.25 -6.40 -16.28
CA LEU A 173 -4.30 -5.67 -15.44
C LEU A 173 -2.85 -6.01 -15.79
N LEU A 174 -2.54 -7.29 -16.01
CA LEU A 174 -1.21 -7.72 -16.45
C LEU A 174 -0.83 -7.07 -17.77
N GLU A 175 -1.74 -7.04 -18.73
CA GLU A 175 -1.54 -6.37 -20.02
C GLU A 175 -1.28 -4.88 -19.82
N ALA A 176 -2.15 -4.18 -19.09
CA ALA A 176 -2.05 -2.73 -18.89
C ALA A 176 -0.77 -2.30 -18.16
N TYR A 177 -0.31 -3.06 -17.15
CA TYR A 177 0.95 -2.77 -16.48
C TYR A 177 2.17 -3.09 -17.35
N LYS A 178 2.15 -4.18 -18.11
CA LYS A 178 3.27 -4.58 -18.97
C LYS A 178 3.41 -3.69 -20.20
N SER A 179 2.31 -3.14 -20.73
CA SER A 179 2.34 -2.16 -21.82
C SER A 179 2.75 -0.76 -21.35
N GLY A 180 2.64 -0.48 -20.06
CA GLY A 180 2.85 0.85 -19.48
C GLY A 180 1.61 1.76 -19.57
N ASP A 181 0.46 1.24 -20.01
CA ASP A 181 -0.81 1.98 -20.02
C ASP A 181 -1.35 2.25 -18.60
N LEU A 182 -0.95 1.42 -17.64
CA LEU A 182 -1.21 1.58 -16.22
C LEU A 182 0.10 1.65 -15.44
N ASP A 183 0.18 2.58 -14.49
CA ASP A 183 1.28 2.68 -13.52
C ASP A 183 0.74 2.73 -12.09
N TRP A 184 1.55 2.27 -11.14
CA TRP A 184 1.20 2.25 -9.73
C TRP A 184 1.25 3.66 -9.12
N ASN A 185 0.10 4.32 -9.07
CA ASN A 185 -0.03 5.65 -8.51
C ASN A 185 -0.50 5.57 -7.04
N THR A 186 0.41 5.79 -6.10
CA THR A 186 0.09 5.73 -4.66
C THR A 186 -1.10 6.62 -4.30
N GLY A 187 -2.15 6.01 -3.74
CA GLY A 187 -3.36 6.70 -3.28
C GLY A 187 -4.43 6.92 -4.36
N LEU A 188 -4.16 6.49 -5.60
CA LEU A 188 -5.15 6.39 -6.66
C LEU A 188 -5.55 4.92 -6.86
N VAL A 189 -6.76 4.73 -7.36
CA VAL A 189 -7.32 3.43 -7.75
C VAL A 189 -7.86 3.47 -9.16
N THR A 190 -8.00 2.29 -9.76
CA THR A 190 -8.80 2.08 -10.97
C THR A 190 -9.83 0.99 -10.71
N TYR A 191 -11.04 1.17 -11.24
CA TYR A 191 -12.11 0.17 -11.16
C TYR A 191 -12.13 -0.67 -12.43
N TRP A 192 -12.29 -1.98 -12.28
CA TRP A 192 -12.30 -2.96 -13.37
C TRP A 192 -13.48 -3.90 -13.23
N LEU A 193 -14.06 -4.28 -14.37
CA LEU A 193 -15.14 -5.26 -14.43
C LEU A 193 -14.94 -6.18 -15.63
N LYS A 194 -14.81 -7.48 -15.35
CA LYS A 194 -14.74 -8.54 -16.37
C LYS A 194 -13.69 -8.27 -17.46
N GLY A 195 -12.52 -7.76 -17.04
CA GLY A 195 -11.40 -7.45 -17.92
C GLY A 195 -11.43 -6.07 -18.57
N ALA A 196 -12.42 -5.23 -18.26
CA ALA A 196 -12.48 -3.86 -18.76
C ALA A 196 -12.22 -2.84 -17.64
N GLN A 197 -11.36 -1.86 -17.91
CA GLN A 197 -11.18 -0.70 -17.04
C GLN A 197 -12.42 0.21 -17.15
N ILE A 198 -13.08 0.49 -16.03
CA ILE A 198 -14.27 1.35 -15.94
C ILE A 198 -13.93 2.78 -15.54
N SER A 199 -12.78 3.00 -14.91
CA SER A 199 -12.36 4.34 -14.51
C SER A 199 -10.89 4.59 -14.80
N GLN A 200 -10.57 5.83 -15.16
CA GLN A 200 -9.21 6.34 -15.10
C GLN A 200 -8.71 6.40 -13.63
N PRO A 201 -7.39 6.47 -13.40
CA PRO A 201 -6.83 6.56 -12.04
C PRO A 201 -7.44 7.70 -11.23
N ARG A 202 -8.03 7.41 -10.08
CA ARG A 202 -8.78 8.37 -9.26
C ARG A 202 -8.66 8.11 -7.76
N PRO A 203 -8.82 9.11 -6.87
CA PRO A 203 -8.74 8.89 -5.44
C PRO A 203 -9.80 7.89 -4.98
N PHE A 204 -9.44 6.99 -4.08
CA PHE A 204 -10.41 6.03 -3.52
C PHE A 204 -11.42 6.73 -2.60
N ASP A 205 -12.70 6.54 -2.88
CA ASP A 205 -13.82 6.94 -2.02
C ASP A 205 -14.79 5.76 -1.83
N TRP A 206 -15.25 5.56 -0.58
CA TRP A 206 -16.13 4.44 -0.24
C TRP A 206 -17.53 4.56 -0.83
N HIS A 207 -18.10 5.77 -0.87
CA HIS A 207 -19.42 5.98 -1.46
C HIS A 207 -19.37 5.77 -2.98
N GLU A 208 -18.28 6.19 -3.61
CA GLU A 208 -18.04 5.96 -5.02
C GLU A 208 -17.88 4.48 -5.35
N PHE A 209 -17.02 3.76 -4.62
CA PHE A 209 -16.87 2.30 -4.76
C PHE A 209 -18.22 1.59 -4.67
N GLU A 210 -19.04 1.93 -3.67
CA GLU A 210 -20.35 1.30 -3.48
C GLU A 210 -21.35 1.64 -4.59
N ALA A 211 -21.35 2.88 -5.07
CA ALA A 211 -22.18 3.28 -6.19
C ALA A 211 -21.80 2.49 -7.44
N ILE A 212 -20.50 2.46 -7.81
CA ILE A 212 -19.94 1.71 -8.95
C ILE A 212 -20.28 0.23 -8.84
N ASN A 213 -19.96 -0.39 -7.71
CA ASN A 213 -20.21 -1.82 -7.50
C ASN A 213 -21.71 -2.17 -7.61
N SER A 214 -22.58 -1.33 -7.04
CA SER A 214 -24.04 -1.57 -7.07
C SER A 214 -24.62 -1.43 -8.48
N HIS A 215 -24.22 -0.41 -9.23
CA HIS A 215 -24.71 -0.17 -10.59
C HIS A 215 -24.30 -1.28 -11.56
N HIS A 216 -23.07 -1.77 -11.44
CA HIS A 216 -22.54 -2.82 -12.30
C HIS A 216 -22.88 -4.24 -11.83
N GLN A 217 -23.65 -4.38 -10.74
CA GLN A 217 -23.95 -5.67 -10.13
C GLN A 217 -22.67 -6.47 -9.86
N GLY A 218 -21.63 -5.82 -9.34
CA GLY A 218 -20.26 -6.33 -9.22
C GLY A 218 -20.06 -7.45 -8.20
N TYR A 219 -21.08 -8.27 -7.94
CA TYR A 219 -21.01 -9.47 -7.12
C TYR A 219 -20.00 -10.49 -7.64
N LYS A 220 -19.65 -10.41 -8.94
CA LYS A 220 -18.59 -11.18 -9.58
C LYS A 220 -17.84 -10.32 -10.60
N GLY A 221 -16.55 -10.59 -10.74
CA GLY A 221 -15.68 -9.96 -11.72
C GLY A 221 -15.49 -8.47 -11.54
N PHE A 222 -15.79 -7.90 -10.37
CA PHE A 222 -15.45 -6.51 -10.03
C PHE A 222 -14.13 -6.47 -9.26
N TRP A 223 -13.27 -5.52 -9.61
CA TRP A 223 -11.94 -5.36 -9.03
C TRP A 223 -11.62 -3.88 -8.79
N VAL A 224 -10.92 -3.61 -7.70
CA VAL A 224 -10.37 -2.29 -7.38
C VAL A 224 -8.85 -2.41 -7.31
N GLU A 225 -8.16 -1.84 -8.28
CA GLU A 225 -6.70 -1.86 -8.35
C GLU A 225 -6.13 -0.61 -7.67
N GLY A 226 -4.99 -0.73 -6.97
CA GLY A 226 -4.30 0.41 -6.33
C GLY A 226 -4.60 0.59 -4.83
N VAL A 227 -5.46 -0.24 -4.22
CA VAL A 227 -5.70 -0.22 -2.77
C VAL A 227 -4.47 -0.77 -2.04
N MET A 228 -3.75 0.09 -1.30
CA MET A 228 -2.57 -0.33 -0.53
C MET A 228 -2.93 -1.35 0.57
N ARG A 229 -2.18 -2.45 0.65
CA ARG A 229 -2.22 -3.45 1.74
C ARG A 229 -1.63 -2.94 3.08
N SER A 230 -1.89 -1.70 3.48
CA SER A 230 -1.53 -1.24 4.83
C SER A 230 -2.78 -0.93 5.64
N HIS A 231 -3.09 -1.86 6.55
CA HIS A 231 -4.30 -2.05 7.36
C HIS A 231 -5.35 -2.93 6.69
N TYR A 232 -5.44 -4.17 7.19
CA TYR A 232 -6.53 -5.12 7.00
C TYR A 232 -7.85 -4.44 6.63
N ILE A 233 -8.23 -4.53 5.36
CA ILE A 233 -9.63 -4.63 4.98
C ILE A 233 -9.74 -6.02 4.36
N HIS A 234 -10.15 -6.98 5.17
CA HIS A 234 -10.79 -8.17 4.64
C HIS A 234 -12.01 -7.70 3.87
N ILE A 235 -11.88 -7.53 2.57
CA ILE A 235 -13.02 -7.55 1.66
C ILE A 235 -13.45 -9.02 1.65
N HIS A 236 -14.15 -9.44 2.71
CA HIS A 236 -14.88 -10.70 2.69
C HIS A 236 -15.92 -10.55 1.59
N ASN A 237 -15.79 -11.40 0.58
CA ASN A 237 -16.89 -11.77 -0.31
C ASN A 237 -18.14 -12.00 0.55
N THR A 238 -19.12 -11.13 0.41
CA THR A 238 -20.47 -11.33 0.94
C THR A 238 -21.09 -12.49 0.17
N GLN A 239 -20.89 -13.70 0.69
CA GLN A 239 -21.79 -14.82 0.43
C GLN A 239 -23.04 -14.63 1.30
N ASN A 240 -24.18 -14.51 0.63
CA ASN A 240 -25.49 -14.91 1.15
C ASN A 240 -25.97 -16.05 0.26
#